data_AF-A0A1C7MWX9-F1
#
_entry.id   AF-A0A1C7MWX9-F1
#
_cell.length_a   1.000
_cell.length_b   1.000
_cell.length_c   1.000
_cell.angle_alpha   90.00
_cell.angle_beta   90.00
_cell.angle_gamma   90.00
#
_symmetry.space_group_name_H-M   'P 1'
#
loop_
_entity.id
_entity.type
_entity.pdbx_description
1 polymer ?
#
loop_
_entity_poly.entity_id
_entity_poly.type
_entity_poly.pdbx_seq_one_letter_code
_entity_poly.pdbx_strand_id
1 'polypeptide(L)'
;NSQKKTHAERGCGARHAEIAGATEEQSRRHGRWNAQGTENNYLISLPRQSIWVINRLPAAGGQFWLPRASVTPSEDLQVKIFPLVDQVLSRVESGYTEGSEELSSSTYPKTICGQGFLLLLKKLRVIFCKIRFS
;
A
#
# COMPACT_ATOMS: atom_id res chain seq x y z
N ASN A 1 22.83 -18.36 13.41
CA ASN A 1 23.11 -17.11 12.68
C ASN A 1 22.71 -17.24 11.21
N SER A 2 21.44 -16.96 10.88
CA SER A 2 21.01 -16.84 9.48
C SER A 2 21.27 -15.41 9.01
N GLN A 3 22.26 -15.23 8.12
CA GLN A 3 22.57 -13.95 7.47
C GLN A 3 22.03 -13.84 6.05
N LYS A 4 21.02 -14.63 5.68
CA LYS A 4 20.39 -14.43 4.37
C LYS A 4 19.40 -13.28 4.46
N LYS A 5 19.90 -12.07 4.18
CA LYS A 5 19.03 -10.95 3.81
C LYS A 5 18.29 -11.34 2.53
N THR A 6 17.05 -11.81 2.66
CA THR A 6 16.14 -11.99 1.52
C THR A 6 15.61 -10.60 1.12
N HIS A 7 16.49 -9.74 0.63
CA HIS A 7 16.05 -8.64 -0.23
C HIS A 7 15.72 -9.30 -1.56
N ALA A 8 14.45 -9.25 -1.98
CA ALA A 8 14.00 -9.71 -3.28
C ALA A 8 15.11 -9.46 -4.34
N GLU A 9 15.71 -10.54 -4.83
CA GLU A 9 16.88 -10.43 -5.69
C GLU A 9 16.53 -9.52 -6.88
N ARG A 10 17.43 -8.61 -7.25
CA ARG A 10 17.31 -7.85 -8.49
C ARG A 10 17.24 -8.88 -9.62
N GLY A 11 16.07 -9.08 -10.22
CA GLY A 11 15.82 -10.13 -11.20
C GLY A 11 14.68 -11.10 -10.83
N CYS A 12 14.28 -11.17 -9.56
CA CYS A 12 13.13 -11.97 -9.13
C CYS A 12 11.84 -11.53 -9.85
N GLY A 13 11.64 -10.21 -10.02
CA GLY A 13 10.52 -9.68 -10.80
C GLY A 13 10.57 -10.06 -12.28
N ALA A 14 11.76 -10.10 -12.90
CA ALA A 14 11.92 -10.50 -14.30
C ALA A 14 11.64 -11.99 -14.49
N ARG A 15 12.13 -12.85 -13.59
CA ARG A 15 11.83 -14.29 -13.60
C ARG A 15 10.33 -14.56 -13.42
N HIS A 16 9.67 -13.85 -12.50
CA HIS A 16 8.22 -13.96 -12.33
C HIS A 16 7.45 -13.46 -13.55
N ALA A 17 7.92 -12.40 -14.21
CA ALA A 17 7.33 -11.90 -15.45
C ALA A 17 7.45 -12.93 -16.58
N GLU A 18 8.63 -13.54 -16.74
CA GLU A 18 8.91 -14.58 -17.74
C GLU A 18 8.04 -15.82 -17.51
N ILE A 19 7.99 -16.34 -16.27
CA ILE A 19 7.14 -17.49 -15.90
C ILE A 19 5.66 -17.20 -16.18
N ALA A 20 5.24 -15.95 -15.98
CA ALA A 20 3.87 -15.54 -16.22
C ALA A 20 3.58 -15.19 -17.70
N GLY A 21 4.57 -15.26 -18.59
CA GLY A 21 4.40 -15.09 -20.04
C GLY A 21 4.55 -13.65 -20.55
N ALA A 22 5.28 -12.79 -19.83
CA ALA A 22 5.62 -11.46 -20.31
C ALA A 22 6.63 -11.53 -21.47
N THR A 23 6.56 -10.56 -22.40
CA THR A 23 7.50 -10.53 -23.53
C THR A 23 8.92 -10.25 -23.06
N GLU A 24 9.92 -10.66 -23.84
CA GLU A 24 11.33 -10.45 -23.50
C GLU A 24 11.66 -8.97 -23.30
N GLU A 25 11.11 -8.07 -24.12
CA GLU A 25 11.31 -6.62 -23.99
C GLU A 25 10.70 -6.06 -22.70
N GLN A 26 9.61 -6.66 -22.20
CA GLN A 26 9.00 -6.30 -20.93
C GLN A 26 9.81 -6.85 -19.75
N SER A 27 10.25 -8.10 -19.82
CA SER A 27 11.09 -8.75 -18.80
C SER A 27 12.44 -8.05 -18.65
N ARG A 28 13.05 -7.64 -19.76
CA ARG A 28 14.31 -6.88 -19.82
C ARG A 28 14.19 -5.51 -19.15
N ARG A 29 13.07 -4.79 -19.38
CA ARG A 29 12.75 -3.53 -18.70
C ARG A 29 12.41 -3.71 -17.23
N HIS A 30 11.64 -4.75 -16.88
CA HIS A 30 11.24 -5.05 -15.50
C HIS A 30 12.46 -5.45 -14.64
N GLY A 31 13.37 -6.23 -15.23
CA GLY A 31 14.64 -6.64 -14.62
C GLY A 31 15.73 -5.57 -14.61
N ARG A 32 15.50 -4.43 -15.30
CA ARG A 32 16.49 -3.35 -15.49
C ARG A 32 17.79 -3.87 -16.11
N TRP A 33 17.68 -4.79 -17.07
CA TRP A 33 18.82 -5.44 -17.73
C TRP A 33 19.45 -4.60 -18.85
N ASN A 34 18.90 -3.41 -19.13
CA ASN A 34 19.46 -2.49 -20.12
C ASN A 34 20.17 -1.34 -19.44
N ALA A 35 21.47 -1.25 -19.70
CA ALA A 35 22.31 -0.14 -19.29
C ALA A 35 22.30 1.03 -20.31
N GLN A 36 21.39 1.02 -21.29
CA GLN A 36 21.26 2.12 -22.26
C GLN A 36 20.72 3.37 -21.52
N GLY A 37 21.49 4.46 -21.53
CA GLY A 37 21.24 5.65 -20.69
C GLY A 37 19.89 6.34 -20.91
N THR A 38 19.28 6.20 -22.09
CA THR A 38 17.96 6.74 -22.41
C THR A 38 16.82 5.97 -21.73
N GLU A 39 16.88 4.64 -21.67
CA GLU A 39 15.88 3.84 -20.96
C GLU A 39 15.99 4.03 -19.43
N ASN A 40 17.20 4.21 -18.90
CA ASN A 40 17.42 4.34 -17.46
C ASN A 40 16.97 5.70 -16.89
N ASN A 41 17.06 6.78 -17.69
CA ASN A 41 16.64 8.13 -17.27
C ASN A 41 15.20 8.51 -17.67
N TYR A 42 14.68 7.99 -18.79
CA TYR A 42 13.39 8.44 -19.34
C TYR A 42 12.28 7.38 -19.31
N LEU A 43 12.59 6.09 -19.15
CA LEU A 43 11.59 5.04 -18.88
C LEU A 43 11.44 4.80 -17.37
N ILE A 44 11.07 5.86 -16.66
CA ILE A 44 10.77 5.84 -15.22
C ILE A 44 9.48 5.08 -14.88
N SER A 45 8.66 4.77 -15.88
CA SER A 45 7.43 4.01 -15.68
C SER A 45 7.71 2.51 -15.66
N LEU A 46 7.32 1.86 -14.57
CA LEU A 46 7.36 0.40 -14.48
C LEU A 46 6.54 -0.21 -15.63
N PRO A 47 7.04 -1.27 -16.29
CA PRO A 47 6.33 -1.89 -17.40
C PRO A 47 4.99 -2.48 -16.94
N ARG A 48 3.89 -1.74 -17.16
CA ARG A 48 2.54 -2.06 -16.67
C ARG A 48 2.09 -3.48 -17.02
N GLN A 49 2.36 -3.91 -18.25
CA GLN A 49 2.00 -5.24 -18.72
C GLN A 49 2.70 -6.34 -17.92
N SER A 50 3.99 -6.21 -17.64
CA SER A 50 4.70 -7.16 -16.78
C SER A 50 4.15 -7.19 -15.36
N ILE A 51 3.77 -6.03 -14.80
CA ILE A 51 3.12 -5.96 -13.47
C ILE A 51 1.79 -6.72 -13.51
N TRP A 52 0.99 -6.53 -14.55
CA TRP A 52 -0.29 -7.24 -14.69
C TRP A 52 -0.10 -8.73 -14.80
N VAL A 53 0.80 -9.17 -15.68
CA VAL A 53 1.11 -10.57 -15.91
C VAL A 53 1.61 -11.25 -14.63
N ILE A 54 2.52 -10.61 -13.87
CA ILE A 54 2.95 -11.09 -12.54
C ILE A 54 1.78 -11.21 -11.56
N ASN A 55 0.83 -10.28 -11.60
CA ASN A 55 -0.36 -10.28 -10.75
C ASN A 55 -1.51 -11.12 -11.32
N ARG A 56 -1.26 -11.97 -12.33
CA ARG A 56 -2.26 -12.82 -13.00
C ARG A 56 -3.42 -12.04 -13.61
N LEU A 57 -3.19 -10.78 -13.96
CA LEU A 57 -4.13 -9.93 -14.67
C LEU A 57 -3.87 -10.02 -16.19
N PRO A 58 -4.91 -9.87 -17.03
CA PRO A 58 -4.75 -9.89 -18.47
C PRO A 58 -3.76 -8.82 -18.98
N ALA A 59 -2.78 -9.23 -19.80
CA ALA A 59 -1.77 -8.34 -20.38
C ALA A 59 -2.36 -7.27 -21.31
N ALA A 60 -3.51 -7.55 -21.91
CA ALA A 60 -4.23 -6.65 -22.81
C ALA A 60 -4.91 -5.47 -22.09
N GLY A 61 -4.91 -5.45 -20.76
CA GLY A 61 -5.62 -4.44 -19.96
C GLY A 61 -7.14 -4.65 -19.98
N GLY A 62 -7.88 -3.68 -19.46
CA GLY A 62 -9.35 -3.64 -19.53
C GLY A 62 -10.09 -4.39 -18.42
N GLN A 63 -9.45 -5.33 -17.72
CA GLN A 63 -10.03 -6.02 -16.57
C GLN A 63 -9.68 -5.29 -15.26
N PHE A 64 -10.08 -4.02 -15.16
CA PHE A 64 -9.85 -3.18 -13.98
C PHE A 64 -11.00 -3.23 -12.98
N TRP A 65 -12.12 -3.86 -13.35
CA TRP A 65 -13.29 -3.89 -12.52
C TRP A 65 -13.23 -5.07 -11.56
N LEU A 66 -12.49 -4.89 -10.47
CA LEU A 66 -12.88 -5.56 -9.23
C LEU A 66 -14.22 -4.92 -8.85
N PRO A 67 -15.34 -5.68 -8.77
CA PRO A 67 -16.54 -5.18 -8.15
C PRO A 67 -16.19 -5.00 -6.67
N ARG A 68 -15.64 -3.84 -6.32
CA ARG A 68 -15.52 -3.40 -4.93
C ARG A 68 -16.91 -3.58 -4.38
N ALA A 69 -17.06 -4.37 -3.32
CA ALA A 69 -18.36 -4.61 -2.69
C ALA A 69 -19.09 -3.27 -2.62
N SER A 70 -20.15 -3.15 -3.42
CA SER A 70 -20.92 -1.90 -3.58
C SER A 70 -21.63 -1.55 -2.28
N VAL A 71 -21.81 -2.56 -1.43
CA VAL A 71 -22.35 -2.45 -0.08
C VAL A 71 -21.31 -1.80 0.82
N THR A 72 -21.61 -0.60 1.29
CA THR A 72 -20.89 0.01 2.40
C THR A 72 -21.13 -0.83 3.65
N PRO A 73 -20.08 -1.32 4.33
CA PRO A 73 -20.23 -2.13 5.54
C PRO A 73 -20.91 -1.33 6.65
N SER A 74 -21.69 -1.97 7.52
CA SER A 74 -22.32 -1.30 8.66
C SER A 74 -21.28 -0.68 9.59
N GLU A 75 -21.64 0.43 10.24
CA GLU A 75 -20.74 1.13 11.18
C GLU A 75 -20.28 0.21 12.32
N ASP A 76 -21.17 -0.64 12.84
CA ASP A 76 -20.85 -1.64 13.86
C ASP A 76 -19.71 -2.58 13.47
N LEU A 77 -19.64 -2.96 12.19
CA LEU A 77 -18.57 -3.82 11.68
C LEU A 77 -17.28 -3.02 11.50
N GLN A 78 -17.37 -1.77 11.07
CA GLN A 78 -16.21 -0.91 10.89
C GLN A 78 -15.51 -0.61 12.22
N VAL A 79 -16.26 -0.37 13.30
CA VAL A 79 -15.71 -0.07 14.64
C VAL A 79 -14.94 -1.27 15.22
N LYS A 80 -15.28 -2.50 14.83
CA LYS A 80 -14.52 -3.70 15.23
C LYS A 80 -13.11 -3.74 14.64
N ILE A 81 -12.88 -3.09 13.50
CA ILE A 81 -11.55 -3.01 12.89
C ILE A 81 -10.84 -1.77 13.46
N PHE A 82 -9.73 -1.98 14.16
CA PHE A 82 -9.00 -0.91 14.87
C PHE A 82 -9.84 -0.14 15.92
N PRO A 83 -10.44 -0.81 16.92
CA PRO A 83 -11.41 -0.18 17.84
C PRO A 83 -10.87 1.04 18.60
N LEU A 84 -9.56 1.09 18.85
CA LEU A 84 -8.92 2.19 19.58
C LEU A 84 -8.80 3.49 18.77
N VAL A 85 -8.98 3.46 17.45
CA VAL A 85 -8.73 4.63 16.59
C VAL A 85 -9.64 5.80 16.92
N ASP A 86 -10.92 5.55 17.26
CA ASP A 86 -11.85 6.63 17.62
C ASP A 86 -11.47 7.30 18.93
N GLN A 87 -11.11 6.51 19.94
CA GLN A 87 -10.67 7.00 21.24
C GLN A 87 -9.35 7.78 21.12
N VAL A 88 -8.37 7.25 20.39
CA VAL A 88 -7.05 7.88 20.23
C VAL A 88 -7.17 9.15 19.38
N LEU A 89 -7.99 9.16 18.33
CA LEU A 89 -8.22 10.35 17.52
C LEU A 89 -8.80 11.49 18.37
N SER A 90 -9.82 11.21 19.17
CA SER A 90 -10.40 12.20 20.08
C SER A 90 -9.35 12.76 21.05
N ARG A 91 -8.49 11.90 21.60
CA ARG A 91 -7.42 12.30 22.53
C ARG A 91 -6.30 13.11 21.86
N VAL A 92 -6.00 12.84 20.59
CA VAL A 92 -4.99 13.58 19.81
C VAL A 92 -5.56 14.93 19.33
N GLU A 93 -6.87 15.00 19.03
CA GLU A 93 -7.55 16.25 18.68
C GLU A 93 -7.68 17.21 19.88
N SER A 94 -7.98 16.65 21.06
CA SER A 94 -7.99 17.36 22.35
C SER A 94 -6.61 17.50 22.99
N GLY A 95 -5.57 17.01 22.32
CA GLY A 95 -4.19 17.01 22.82
C GLY A 95 -3.62 18.42 22.97
N TYR A 96 -2.55 18.54 23.74
CA TYR A 96 -1.84 19.80 23.91
C TYR A 96 -1.03 20.14 22.66
N THR A 97 -0.88 21.43 22.37
CA THR A 97 0.08 21.91 21.36
C THR A 97 1.45 22.09 22.01
N GLU A 98 2.52 21.64 21.35
CA GLU A 98 3.89 21.88 21.83
C GLU A 98 4.07 23.39 22.09
N GLY A 99 4.37 23.75 23.35
CA GLY A 99 4.43 25.14 23.83
C GLY A 99 3.36 25.53 24.86
N SER A 100 2.39 24.65 25.17
CA SER A 100 1.46 24.81 26.29
C SER A 100 1.92 23.97 27.48
N GLU A 101 2.23 24.62 28.60
CA GLU A 101 2.62 23.97 29.85
C GLU A 101 1.39 23.30 30.48
N GLU A 102 1.31 21.97 30.36
CA GLU A 102 0.75 21.04 31.36
C GLU A 102 0.87 19.61 30.81
N LEU A 103 2.03 18.98 31.05
CA LEU A 103 2.32 17.61 30.62
C LEU A 103 1.77 16.61 31.65
N SER A 104 0.49 16.27 31.54
CA SER A 104 -0.02 15.05 32.16
C SER A 104 0.44 13.83 31.34
N SER A 105 0.98 12.81 32.00
CA SER A 105 1.49 11.57 31.38
C SER A 105 0.45 10.80 30.55
N SER A 106 -0.83 11.18 30.61
CA SER A 106 -1.93 10.57 29.85
C SER A 106 -2.36 11.39 28.63
N THR A 107 -1.75 12.54 28.36
CA THR A 107 -2.16 13.45 27.29
C THR A 107 -1.28 13.26 26.05
N TYR A 108 -1.92 13.12 24.88
CA TYR A 108 -1.23 12.96 23.61
C TYR A 108 -0.92 14.32 22.98
N PRO A 109 0.22 14.49 22.29
CA PRO A 109 0.51 15.73 21.58
C PRO A 109 -0.39 15.88 20.36
N LYS A 110 -0.89 17.10 20.12
CA LYS A 110 -1.69 17.44 18.94
C LYS A 110 -0.79 17.57 17.70
N THR A 111 -0.55 16.45 17.03
CA THR A 111 0.28 16.40 15.82
C THR A 111 -0.57 16.23 14.55
N ILE A 112 -0.25 17.00 13.50
CA ILE A 112 -0.89 16.88 12.18
C ILE A 112 -0.68 15.48 11.61
N CYS A 113 0.52 14.92 11.76
CA CYS A 113 0.87 13.59 11.28
C CYS A 113 0.07 12.48 12.00
N GLY A 114 -0.08 12.57 13.32
CA GLY A 114 -0.86 11.61 14.11
C GLY A 114 -2.33 11.60 13.71
N GLN A 115 -2.93 12.78 13.55
CA GLN A 115 -4.30 12.92 13.06
C GLN A 115 -4.46 12.35 11.64
N GLY A 116 -3.57 12.70 10.72
CA GLY A 116 -3.58 12.20 9.35
C GLY A 116 -3.47 10.67 9.28
N PHE A 117 -2.61 10.07 10.10
CA PHE A 117 -2.47 8.62 10.20
C PHE A 117 -3.73 7.93 10.74
N LEU A 118 -4.34 8.48 11.79
CA LEU A 118 -5.58 7.92 12.36
C LEU A 118 -6.77 8.04 11.40
N LEU A 119 -6.85 9.14 10.64
CA LEU A 119 -7.83 9.30 9.56
C LEU A 119 -7.59 8.31 8.41
N LEU A 120 -6.33 8.01 8.09
CA LEU A 120 -6.00 6.95 7.13
C LEU A 120 -6.48 5.59 7.63
N LEU A 121 -6.23 5.25 8.91
CA LEU A 121 -6.72 4.01 9.50
C LEU A 121 -8.25 3.90 9.45
N LYS A 122 -8.98 5.00 9.72
CA LYS A 122 -10.44 5.05 9.55
C LYS A 122 -10.86 4.73 8.12
N LYS A 123 -10.20 5.32 7.12
CA LYS A 123 -10.47 5.02 5.71
C LYS A 123 -10.19 3.56 5.36
N LEU A 124 -9.14 2.98 5.92
CA LEU A 124 -8.77 1.59 5.71
C LEU A 124 -9.81 0.60 6.29
N ARG A 125 -10.54 0.94 7.37
CA ARG A 125 -11.63 0.09 7.91
C ARG A 125 -12.64 -0.31 6.84
N VAL A 126 -13.08 0.67 6.05
CA VAL A 126 -14.05 0.46 4.96
C VAL A 126 -13.48 -0.47 3.90
N ILE A 127 -12.17 -0.35 3.60
CA ILE A 127 -11.51 -1.18 2.60
C ILE A 127 -11.39 -2.62 3.11
N PHE A 128 -10.93 -2.81 4.34
CA PHE A 128 -10.80 -4.15 4.94
C PHE A 128 -12.13 -4.87 5.03
N CYS A 129 -13.21 -4.19 5.47
CA CYS A 129 -14.54 -4.77 5.50
C CYS A 129 -15.09 -5.14 4.10
N LYS A 130 -14.58 -4.53 3.03
CA LYS A 130 -14.98 -4.81 1.64
C LYS A 130 -14.18 -5.94 0.99
N ILE A 131 -13.07 -6.37 1.59
CA ILE A 131 -12.29 -7.50 1.11
C ILE A 131 -13.01 -8.77 1.53
N ARG A 132 -13.63 -9.45 0.55
CA ARG A 132 -14.19 -10.78 0.73
C ARG A 132 -13.02 -11.75 0.92
N PHE A 133 -12.85 -12.30 2.13
CA PHE A 133 -11.97 -13.46 2.32
C PHE A 133 -12.68 -14.65 1.64
N SER A 134 -12.21 -15.03 0.45
CA SER A 134 -12.61 -16.26 -0.25
C SER A 134 -11.75 -17.43 0.17
#